data_AF-A0A7C5DTW9-F1
#
_entry.id   AF-A0A7C5DTW9-F1
#
_cell.length_a   1.000
_cell.length_b   1.000
_cell.length_c   1.000
_cell.angle_alpha   90.00
_cell.angle_beta   90.00
_cell.angle_gamma   90.00
#
_symmetry.space_group_name_H-M   'P 1'
#
loop_
_entity.id
_entity.type
_entity.pdbx_description
1 polymer ?
#
loop_
_entity_poly.entity_id
_entity_poly.type
_entity_poly.pdbx_seq_one_letter_code
_entity_poly.pdbx_strand_id
1 'polypeptide(L)'
;MIREKNKKYAFPLIELLVSIGLFITTIGVIFNVFLFGIRQQRIMLNREIATGQTSFVLEYLGRALRMAKKDTSGSCLSRPGLNYEIPSPGRLKFINVLEEDDCQEIFLDDNQLKIYKSGEGKTYELTSPKIEVSYLNFSLSGENQTDKLQPRVTISFEIKEKSGSSLKIQTSISQRNLDI
;
A
#
# COMPACT_ATOMS: atom_id res chain seq x y z
N MET A 1 -16.81 -81.62 -19.23
CA MET A 1 -17.69 -80.42 -19.20
C MET A 1 -17.56 -79.79 -17.83
N ILE A 2 -16.66 -78.81 -17.67
CA ILE A 2 -16.39 -78.17 -16.37
C ILE A 2 -17.29 -76.93 -16.30
N ARG A 3 -18.19 -76.90 -15.31
CA ARG A 3 -19.16 -75.82 -15.11
C ARG A 3 -18.57 -74.82 -14.14
N GLU A 4 -18.04 -73.70 -14.64
CA GLU A 4 -17.59 -72.60 -13.80
C GLU A 4 -18.77 -72.01 -13.02
N LYS A 5 -18.68 -72.04 -11.69
CA LYS A 5 -19.59 -71.30 -10.81
C LYS A 5 -19.12 -69.86 -10.73
N ASN A 6 -19.82 -68.96 -11.43
CA ASN A 6 -19.71 -67.52 -11.22
C ASN A 6 -20.12 -67.16 -9.78
N LYS A 7 -19.14 -67.04 -8.87
CA LYS A 7 -19.33 -66.43 -7.55
C LYS A 7 -19.54 -64.94 -7.76
N LYS A 8 -20.80 -64.48 -7.71
CA LYS A 8 -21.11 -63.05 -7.62
C LYS A 8 -20.82 -62.60 -6.19
N TYR A 9 -19.74 -61.84 -6.00
CA TYR A 9 -19.44 -61.18 -4.73
C TYR A 9 -20.44 -60.02 -4.55
N ALA A 10 -21.42 -60.20 -3.67
CA ALA A 10 -22.27 -59.11 -3.21
C ALA A 10 -21.50 -58.36 -2.12
N PHE A 11 -21.27 -57.06 -2.32
CA PHE A 11 -20.63 -56.22 -1.30
C PHE A 11 -21.51 -56.15 -0.05
N PRO A 12 -20.94 -56.30 1.15
CA PRO A 12 -21.69 -56.18 2.38
C PRO A 12 -22.21 -54.75 2.54
N LEU A 13 -23.47 -54.63 2.98
CA LEU A 13 -24.20 -53.36 3.06
C LEU A 13 -23.49 -52.29 3.91
N ILE A 14 -22.70 -52.73 4.90
CA ILE A 14 -21.90 -51.87 5.77
C ILE A 14 -20.74 -51.19 5.01
N GLU A 15 -20.10 -51.87 4.07
CA GLU A 15 -18.96 -51.35 3.32
C GLU A 15 -19.41 -50.26 2.33
N LEU A 16 -20.59 -50.44 1.75
CA LEU A 16 -21.28 -49.42 0.97
C LEU A 16 -21.56 -48.16 1.82
N LEU A 17 -22.07 -48.35 3.04
CA LEU A 17 -22.45 -47.26 3.94
C LEU A 17 -21.24 -46.46 4.42
N VAL A 18 -20.16 -47.15 4.79
CA VAL A 18 -18.88 -46.51 5.18
C VAL A 18 -18.29 -45.73 3.99
N SER A 19 -18.31 -46.31 2.79
CA SER A 19 -17.77 -45.66 1.58
C SER A 19 -18.55 -44.38 1.23
N ILE A 20 -19.88 -44.41 1.31
CA ILE A 20 -20.73 -43.23 1.07
C ILE A 20 -20.46 -42.16 2.13
N GLY A 21 -20.31 -42.54 3.40
CA GLY A 21 -19.96 -41.61 4.48
C GLY A 21 -18.63 -40.89 4.22
N LEU A 22 -17.58 -41.64 3.85
CA LEU A 22 -16.28 -41.07 3.50
C LEU A 22 -16.36 -40.18 2.25
N PHE A 23 -17.16 -40.55 1.27
CA PHE A 23 -17.34 -39.75 0.05
C PHE A 23 -18.07 -38.42 0.33
N ILE A 24 -19.16 -38.43 1.09
CA ILE A 24 -19.91 -37.21 1.44
C ILE A 24 -19.04 -36.27 2.28
N THR A 25 -18.29 -36.80 3.24
CA THR A 25 -17.40 -35.98 4.09
C THR A 25 -16.27 -35.34 3.29
N THR A 26 -15.58 -36.09 2.44
CA THR A 26 -14.50 -35.56 1.59
C THR A 26 -15.00 -34.48 0.62
N ILE A 27 -16.14 -34.73 -0.04
CA ILE A 27 -16.77 -33.74 -0.92
C ILE A 27 -17.19 -32.49 -0.14
N GLY A 28 -17.77 -32.66 1.05
CA GLY A 28 -18.14 -31.55 1.92
C GLY A 28 -16.95 -30.65 2.26
N VAL A 29 -15.79 -31.23 2.57
CA VAL A 29 -14.56 -30.47 2.81
C VAL A 29 -14.13 -29.69 1.57
N ILE A 30 -14.11 -30.34 0.40
CA ILE A 30 -13.70 -29.70 -0.87
C ILE A 30 -14.61 -28.51 -1.21
N PHE A 31 -15.93 -28.66 -1.07
CA PHE A 31 -16.87 -27.58 -1.32
C PHE A 31 -16.68 -26.38 -0.39
N ASN A 32 -16.39 -26.61 0.89
CA ASN A 32 -16.13 -25.52 1.82
C ASN A 32 -14.86 -24.74 1.45
N VAL A 33 -13.78 -25.44 1.06
CA VAL A 33 -12.55 -24.80 0.58
C VAL A 33 -12.82 -23.98 -0.68
N PHE A 34 -13.62 -24.52 -1.61
CA PHE A 34 -13.99 -23.81 -2.83
C PHE A 34 -14.79 -22.52 -2.54
N LEU A 35 -15.80 -22.59 -1.67
CA LEU A 35 -16.58 -21.41 -1.26
C LEU A 35 -15.73 -20.37 -0.54
N PHE A 36 -14.78 -20.82 0.28
CA PHE A 36 -13.81 -19.92 0.90
C PHE A 36 -12.95 -19.21 -0.14
N GLY A 37 -12.45 -19.95 -1.14
CA GLY A 37 -11.68 -19.39 -2.25
C GLY A 37 -12.41 -18.27 -3.00
N ILE A 38 -13.68 -18.49 -3.36
CA ILE A 38 -14.50 -17.46 -4.03
C ILE A 38 -14.65 -16.19 -3.18
N ARG A 39 -14.89 -16.35 -1.88
CA ARG A 39 -15.02 -15.20 -0.96
C ARG A 39 -13.72 -14.40 -0.90
N GLN A 40 -12.58 -15.08 -0.83
CA GLN A 40 -11.28 -14.41 -0.81
C GLN A 40 -10.99 -13.68 -2.12
N GLN A 41 -11.28 -14.29 -3.27
CA GLN A 41 -11.11 -13.64 -4.58
C GLN A 41 -11.91 -12.33 -4.66
N ARG A 42 -13.16 -12.32 -4.18
CA ARG A 42 -14.00 -11.11 -4.16
C ARG A 42 -13.41 -10.01 -3.29
N ILE A 43 -12.87 -10.35 -2.12
CA ILE A 43 -12.21 -9.39 -1.23
C ILE A 43 -10.97 -8.80 -1.89
N MET A 44 -10.17 -9.63 -2.57
CA MET A 44 -8.95 -9.17 -3.27
C MET A 44 -9.26 -8.24 -4.45
N LEU A 45 -10.29 -8.55 -5.25
CA LEU A 45 -10.73 -7.69 -6.35
C LEU A 45 -11.15 -6.30 -5.87
N ASN A 46 -11.84 -6.22 -4.73
CA ASN A 46 -12.21 -4.93 -4.18
C ASN A 46 -10.99 -4.06 -3.83
N ARG A 47 -9.91 -4.69 -3.32
CA ARG A 47 -8.67 -4.01 -2.88
C ARG A 47 -7.73 -3.57 -4.00
N GLU A 48 -8.04 -3.91 -5.25
CA GLU A 48 -7.20 -3.61 -6.40
C GLU A 48 -7.00 -2.10 -6.56
N ILE A 49 -8.08 -1.32 -6.42
CA ILE A 49 -8.05 0.14 -6.58
C ILE A 49 -7.17 0.78 -5.50
N ALA A 50 -7.37 0.44 -4.22
CA ALA A 50 -6.53 0.99 -3.15
C ALA A 50 -5.05 0.64 -3.34
N THR A 51 -4.74 -0.58 -3.78
CA THR A 51 -3.36 -1.03 -3.99
C THR A 51 -2.70 -0.28 -5.16
N GLY A 52 -3.43 -0.11 -6.28
CA GLY A 52 -2.93 0.64 -7.44
C GLY A 52 -2.67 2.12 -7.12
N GLN A 53 -3.61 2.78 -6.43
CA GLN A 53 -3.45 4.17 -6.01
C GLN A 53 -2.28 4.34 -5.02
N THR A 54 -2.16 3.44 -4.06
CA THR A 54 -1.02 3.40 -3.14
C THR A 54 0.30 3.31 -3.90
N SER A 55 0.38 2.40 -4.88
CA SER A 55 1.61 2.16 -5.64
C SER A 55 2.03 3.41 -6.40
N PHE A 56 1.08 4.08 -7.07
CA PHE A 56 1.33 5.35 -7.75
C PHE A 56 1.85 6.43 -6.81
N VAL A 57 1.18 6.64 -5.68
CA VAL A 57 1.59 7.63 -4.67
C VAL A 57 3.00 7.34 -4.17
N LEU A 58 3.28 6.08 -3.81
CA LEU A 58 4.59 5.67 -3.30
C LEU A 58 5.69 5.82 -4.35
N GLU A 59 5.40 5.55 -5.62
CA GLU A 59 6.37 5.73 -6.71
C GLU A 59 6.67 7.22 -6.92
N TYR A 60 5.62 8.03 -7.03
CA TYR A 60 5.75 9.47 -7.23
C TYR A 60 6.52 10.12 -6.07
N LEU A 61 6.06 9.90 -4.84
CA LEU A 61 6.72 10.42 -3.64
C LEU A 61 8.12 9.84 -3.47
N GLY A 62 8.30 8.54 -3.75
CA GLY A 62 9.60 7.88 -3.73
C GLY A 62 10.60 8.50 -4.71
N ARG A 63 10.15 8.96 -5.87
CA ARG A 63 11.00 9.63 -6.84
C ARG A 63 11.32 11.06 -6.40
N ALA A 64 10.30 11.82 -6.00
CA ALA A 64 10.44 13.21 -5.59
C ALA A 64 11.32 13.36 -4.32
N LEU A 65 11.04 12.57 -3.29
CA LEU A 65 11.75 12.65 -2.01
C LEU A 65 13.20 12.14 -2.10
N ARG A 66 13.50 11.11 -2.91
CA ARG A 66 14.90 10.67 -3.12
C ARG A 66 15.75 11.76 -3.78
N MET A 67 15.14 12.62 -4.59
CA MET A 67 15.80 13.72 -5.28
C MET A 67 15.59 15.06 -4.58
N ALA A 68 15.13 15.04 -3.33
CA ALA A 68 15.02 16.26 -2.57
C ALA A 68 16.40 16.90 -2.36
N LYS A 69 16.45 18.23 -2.37
CA LYS A 69 17.67 19.02 -2.20
C LYS A 69 17.63 19.81 -0.90
N LYS A 70 18.79 19.96 -0.28
CA LYS A 70 19.00 20.84 0.86
C LYS A 70 18.72 22.29 0.47
N ASP A 71 17.86 22.95 1.22
CA ASP A 71 17.63 24.38 1.09
C ASP A 71 18.80 25.14 1.71
N THR A 72 19.69 25.69 0.89
CA THR A 72 20.84 26.48 1.36
C THR A 72 20.53 27.97 1.50
N SER A 73 19.47 28.45 0.82
CA SER A 73 19.05 29.84 0.81
C SER A 73 17.94 30.15 1.82
N GLY A 74 17.24 29.14 2.33
CA GLY A 74 16.04 29.30 3.16
C GLY A 74 14.85 29.86 2.36
N SER A 75 14.75 29.54 1.07
CA SER A 75 13.73 30.10 0.16
C SER A 75 12.45 29.28 0.11
N CYS A 76 12.51 27.99 0.44
CA CYS A 76 11.37 27.07 0.44
C CYS A 76 11.02 26.59 1.85
N LEU A 77 12.05 26.30 2.65
CA LEU A 77 11.94 25.82 4.01
C LEU A 77 12.18 26.95 5.00
N SER A 78 11.66 26.82 6.23
CA SER A 78 11.72 27.88 7.24
C SER A 78 13.14 28.27 7.66
N ARG A 79 14.13 27.40 7.42
CA ARG A 79 15.54 27.62 7.77
C ARG A 79 16.47 27.03 6.71
N PRO A 80 17.61 27.69 6.43
CA PRO A 80 18.65 27.09 5.61
C PRO A 80 19.27 25.88 6.31
N GLY A 81 19.73 24.92 5.52
CA GLY A 81 20.35 23.67 5.97
C GLY A 81 19.37 22.50 6.17
N LEU A 82 18.09 22.65 5.82
CA LEU A 82 17.10 21.57 5.91
C LEU A 82 16.91 20.88 4.55
N ASN A 83 16.67 19.56 4.55
CA ASN A 83 16.30 18.81 3.34
C ASN A 83 14.78 18.66 3.24
N TYR A 84 14.14 18.43 4.38
CA TYR A 84 12.70 18.33 4.52
C TYR A 84 12.20 19.14 5.71
N GLU A 85 10.94 19.54 5.66
CA GLU A 85 10.29 20.21 6.79
C GLU A 85 8.86 19.70 6.97
N ILE A 86 8.44 19.54 8.23
CA ILE A 86 7.04 19.28 8.59
C ILE A 86 6.49 20.58 9.19
N PRO A 87 5.90 21.47 8.38
CA PRO A 87 5.41 22.77 8.88
C PRO A 87 4.20 22.60 9.81
N SER A 88 3.40 21.55 9.60
CA SER A 88 2.27 21.17 10.45
C SER A 88 2.05 19.66 10.39
N PRO A 89 1.34 19.05 11.37
CA PRO A 89 1.03 17.63 11.33
C PRO A 89 0.37 17.23 10.00
N GLY A 90 0.86 16.14 9.40
CA GLY A 90 0.34 15.64 8.12
C GLY A 90 0.73 16.48 6.89
N ARG A 91 1.70 17.40 7.01
CA ARG A 91 2.28 18.14 5.89
C ARG A 91 3.79 17.92 5.77
N LEU A 92 4.29 17.90 4.55
CA LEU A 92 5.72 17.74 4.26
C LEU A 92 6.12 18.68 3.14
N LYS A 93 7.11 19.55 3.41
CA LYS A 93 7.73 20.46 2.45
C LYS A 93 9.13 20.01 2.09
N PHE A 94 9.50 20.18 0.82
CA PHE A 94 10.82 19.86 0.28
C PHE A 94 11.03 20.52 -1.08
N ILE A 95 12.29 20.61 -1.50
CA ILE A 95 12.68 21.10 -2.82
C ILE A 95 12.87 19.91 -3.75
N ASN A 96 12.18 19.87 -4.89
CA ASN A 96 12.27 18.80 -5.87
C ASN A 96 13.16 19.19 -7.07
N VAL A 97 14.37 18.62 -7.13
CA VAL A 97 15.34 18.91 -8.20
C VAL A 97 14.86 18.47 -9.58
N LEU A 98 13.97 17.48 -9.65
CA LEU A 98 13.46 16.96 -10.93
C LEU A 98 12.51 17.94 -11.62
N GLU A 99 12.03 18.95 -10.90
CA GLU A 99 11.04 19.93 -11.34
C GLU A 99 11.63 21.34 -11.20
N GLU A 100 12.85 21.55 -11.70
CA GLU A 100 13.52 22.88 -11.70
C GLU A 100 13.71 23.49 -10.30
N ASP A 101 14.05 22.67 -9.30
CA ASP A 101 14.15 23.06 -7.88
C ASP A 101 12.83 23.64 -7.31
N ASP A 102 11.68 23.15 -7.79
CA ASP A 102 10.36 23.54 -7.31
C ASP A 102 10.15 23.19 -5.83
N CYS A 103 9.58 24.14 -5.08
CA CYS A 103 9.20 23.97 -3.70
C CYS A 103 7.83 23.28 -3.63
N GLN A 104 7.83 22.04 -3.13
CA GLN A 104 6.66 21.19 -3.11
C GLN A 104 6.17 20.93 -1.69
N GLU A 105 4.85 20.90 -1.52
CA GLU A 105 4.20 20.59 -0.24
C GLU A 105 3.18 19.48 -0.42
N ILE A 106 3.38 18.37 0.29
CA ILE A 106 2.42 17.26 0.34
C ILE A 106 1.56 17.44 1.57
N PHE A 107 0.24 17.30 1.41
CA PHE A 107 -0.71 17.42 2.50
C PHE A 107 -1.97 16.60 2.26
N LEU A 108 -2.69 16.35 3.34
CA LEU A 108 -4.02 15.77 3.31
C LEU A 108 -5.06 16.90 3.33
N ASP A 109 -5.99 16.87 2.38
CA ASP A 109 -7.11 17.80 2.31
C ASP A 109 -8.33 17.12 1.70
N ASP A 110 -9.51 17.29 2.30
CA ASP A 110 -10.76 16.62 1.94
C ASP A 110 -10.61 15.10 1.73
N ASN A 111 -9.92 14.43 2.66
CA ASN A 111 -9.59 13.00 2.61
C ASN A 111 -8.84 12.57 1.34
N GLN A 112 -8.16 13.49 0.66
CA GLN A 112 -7.33 13.21 -0.50
C GLN A 112 -5.91 13.70 -0.28
N LEU A 113 -4.95 12.90 -0.73
CA LEU A 113 -3.57 13.30 -0.74
C LEU A 113 -3.35 14.28 -1.91
N LYS A 114 -2.82 15.45 -1.59
CA LYS A 114 -2.54 16.50 -2.58
C LYS A 114 -1.08 16.92 -2.51
N ILE A 115 -0.60 17.46 -3.62
CA ILE A 115 0.70 18.12 -3.70
C ILE A 115 0.54 19.52 -4.27
N TYR A 116 1.05 20.50 -3.55
CA TYR A 116 1.20 21.88 -4.04
C TYR A 116 2.58 22.03 -4.69
N LYS A 117 2.62 22.62 -5.88
CA LYS A 117 3.83 22.97 -6.62
C LYS A 117 3.94 24.49 -6.69
N SER A 118 4.98 25.06 -6.09
CA SER A 118 5.12 26.51 -5.99
C SER A 118 5.47 27.16 -7.32
N GLY A 119 6.25 26.51 -8.18
CA GLY A 119 6.64 27.02 -9.50
C GLY A 119 5.45 27.23 -10.44
N GLU A 120 4.39 26.45 -10.26
CA GLU A 120 3.14 26.58 -11.01
C GLU A 120 2.03 27.31 -10.24
N GLY A 121 2.20 27.48 -8.92
CA GLY A 121 1.16 28.03 -8.03
C GLY A 121 -0.10 27.16 -7.98
N LYS A 122 0.02 25.85 -8.21
CA LYS A 122 -1.11 24.91 -8.37
C LYS A 122 -1.03 23.73 -7.42
N THR A 123 -2.20 23.21 -7.09
CA THR A 123 -2.37 21.98 -6.31
C THR A 123 -2.85 20.86 -7.21
N TYR A 124 -2.26 19.68 -7.06
CA TYR A 124 -2.59 18.46 -7.77
C TYR A 124 -3.06 17.37 -6.80
N GLU A 125 -4.05 16.60 -7.23
CA GLU A 125 -4.54 15.43 -6.49
C GLU A 125 -3.65 14.22 -6.81
N LEU A 126 -3.04 13.63 -5.78
CA LEU A 126 -2.22 12.41 -5.91
C LEU A 126 -3.06 11.14 -5.80
N THR A 127 -4.24 11.23 -5.19
CA THR A 127 -5.17 10.12 -5.01
C THR A 127 -6.51 10.44 -5.66
N SER A 128 -7.13 9.45 -6.27
CA SER A 128 -8.48 9.57 -6.83
C SER A 128 -9.56 9.82 -5.76
N PRO A 129 -10.63 10.58 -6.05
CA PRO A 129 -11.79 10.78 -5.15
C PRO A 129 -12.58 9.49 -4.83
N LYS A 130 -12.26 8.36 -5.47
CA LYS A 130 -12.89 7.05 -5.19
C LYS A 130 -12.35 6.41 -3.91
N ILE A 131 -11.20 6.85 -3.42
CA ILE A 131 -10.57 6.37 -2.20
C ILE A 131 -10.46 7.50 -1.19
N GLU A 132 -10.51 7.16 0.10
CA GLU A 132 -10.42 8.12 1.18
C GLU A 132 -9.14 7.89 1.97
N VAL A 133 -8.30 8.91 2.09
CA VAL A 133 -7.13 8.90 2.97
C VAL A 133 -7.58 9.39 4.34
N SER A 134 -7.68 8.46 5.28
CA SER A 134 -8.18 8.73 6.63
C SER A 134 -7.10 9.11 7.64
N TYR A 135 -5.84 8.84 7.32
CA TYR A 135 -4.69 9.15 8.15
C TYR A 135 -3.48 9.45 7.26
N LEU A 136 -2.72 10.47 7.63
CA LEU A 136 -1.42 10.79 7.02
C LEU A 136 -0.50 11.35 8.11
N ASN A 137 0.69 10.79 8.21
CA ASN A 137 1.73 11.28 9.08
C ASN A 137 3.11 11.15 8.42
N PHE A 138 3.95 12.12 8.69
CA PHE A 138 5.35 12.14 8.27
C PHE A 138 6.23 12.16 9.51
N SER A 139 7.36 11.48 9.45
CA SER A 139 8.41 11.61 10.47
C SER A 139 9.77 11.66 9.80
N LEU A 140 10.59 12.62 10.22
CA LEU A 140 11.93 12.83 9.69
C LEU A 140 12.97 12.17 10.59
N SER A 141 14.08 11.74 10.01
CA SER A 141 15.24 11.18 10.70
C SER A 141 16.51 11.47 9.92
N GLY A 142 17.63 11.74 10.59
CA GLY A 142 18.90 12.06 9.91
C GLY A 142 18.94 13.47 9.31
N GLU A 143 18.13 14.41 9.80
CA GLU A 143 18.11 15.80 9.31
C GLU A 143 19.20 16.69 9.92
N ASN A 144 19.90 16.21 10.95
CA ASN A 144 20.82 17.05 11.69
C ASN A 144 22.13 17.16 10.90
N GLN A 145 22.52 18.39 10.59
CA GLN A 145 23.77 18.71 9.86
C GLN A 145 25.06 18.19 10.52
N THR A 146 24.98 17.86 11.81
CA THR A 146 26.11 17.30 12.57
C THR A 146 26.05 15.77 12.70
N ASP A 147 24.93 15.16 12.32
CA ASP A 147 24.84 13.71 12.25
C ASP A 147 25.49 13.22 10.93
N LYS A 148 26.05 12.02 10.94
CA LYS A 148 26.59 11.38 9.73
C LYS A 148 25.53 10.50 9.07
N LEU A 149 24.26 10.80 9.30
CA LEU A 149 23.14 10.01 8.80
C LEU A 149 22.59 10.69 7.55
N GLN A 150 21.99 9.88 6.69
CA GLN A 150 21.31 10.41 5.53
C GLN A 150 19.88 10.82 5.92
N PRO A 151 19.44 12.03 5.54
CA PRO A 151 18.06 12.48 5.68
C PRO A 151 17.07 11.45 5.13
N ARG A 152 16.04 11.15 5.93
CA ARG A 152 15.05 10.12 5.61
C ARG A 152 13.68 10.52 6.11
N VAL A 153 12.72 10.44 5.20
CA VAL A 153 11.30 10.64 5.47
C VAL A 153 10.61 9.30 5.64
N THR A 154 9.90 9.11 6.74
CA THR A 154 8.96 8.00 6.89
C THR A 154 7.53 8.51 6.72
N ILE A 155 6.82 7.92 5.77
CA ILE A 155 5.45 8.24 5.41
C ILE A 155 4.56 7.14 5.97
N SER A 156 3.54 7.50 6.74
CA SER A 156 2.53 6.59 7.26
C SER A 156 1.15 7.07 6.85
N PHE A 157 0.36 6.26 6.15
CA PHE A 157 -0.97 6.64 5.72
C PHE A 157 -1.95 5.47 5.71
N GLU A 158 -3.24 5.78 5.89
CA GLU A 158 -4.33 4.81 5.84
C GLU A 158 -5.33 5.19 4.76
N ILE A 159 -5.48 4.31 3.77
CA ILE A 159 -6.50 4.41 2.73
C ILE A 159 -7.70 3.54 3.14
N LYS A 160 -8.89 4.11 3.00
CA LYS A 160 -10.18 3.43 3.16
C LYS A 160 -10.91 3.44 1.83
N GLU A 161 -11.40 2.27 1.45
CA GLU A 161 -12.34 2.15 0.34
C GLU A 161 -13.77 2.28 0.86
N LYS A 162 -14.67 2.78 0.01
CA LYS A 162 -16.11 2.81 0.31
C LYS A 162 -16.71 1.41 0.57
N SER A 163 -16.01 0.35 0.13
CA SER A 163 -16.35 -1.05 0.39
C SER A 163 -16.16 -1.47 1.86
N GLY A 164 -15.52 -0.63 2.69
CA GLY A 164 -15.20 -0.90 4.09
C GLY A 164 -13.82 -1.54 4.30
N SER A 165 -13.07 -1.85 3.23
CA SER A 165 -11.68 -2.31 3.36
C SER A 165 -10.76 -1.13 3.67
N SER A 166 -9.83 -1.30 4.62
CA SER A 166 -8.77 -0.34 4.91
C SER A 166 -7.38 -0.95 4.69
N LEU A 167 -6.45 -0.11 4.25
CA LEU A 167 -5.05 -0.46 4.03
C LEU A 167 -4.16 0.59 4.70
N LYS A 168 -3.32 0.13 5.62
CA LYS A 168 -2.31 0.96 6.30
C LYS A 168 -0.96 0.69 5.67
N ILE A 169 -0.29 1.75 5.25
CA ILE A 169 1.05 1.69 4.66
C ILE A 169 1.98 2.55 5.48
N GLN A 170 3.19 2.02 5.69
CA GLN A 170 4.31 2.78 6.19
C GLN A 170 5.53 2.49 5.31
N THR A 171 6.18 3.53 4.83
CA THR A 171 7.42 3.41 4.05
C THR A 171 8.41 4.47 4.49
N SER A 172 9.70 4.18 4.32
CA SER A 172 10.77 5.15 4.59
C SER A 172 11.60 5.37 3.34
N ILE A 173 11.82 6.63 2.99
CA ILE A 173 12.56 7.06 1.81
C ILE A 173 13.76 7.89 2.27
N SER A 174 14.96 7.38 1.97
CA SER A 174 16.22 8.10 2.17
C SER A 174 16.46 9.02 0.98
N GLN A 175 17.03 10.19 1.22
CA GLN A 175 17.56 11.03 0.15
C GLN A 175 18.64 10.26 -0.63
N ARG A 176 18.84 10.56 -1.92
CA ARG A 176 19.92 9.96 -2.74
C ARG A 176 21.06 10.93 -2.97
N ASN A 177 20.77 12.23 -3.08
CA ASN A 177 21.84 13.22 -3.11
C ASN A 177 22.56 13.21 -1.76
N LEU A 178 23.89 13.23 -1.80
CA LEU A 178 24.70 13.23 -0.57
C LEU A 178 24.43 14.53 0.18
N ASP A 179 24.36 14.44 1.50
CA ASP A 179 24.29 15.61 2.37
C ASP A 179 25.64 16.35 2.27
N ILE A 180 25.69 17.37 1.41
CA ILE A 180 26.85 18.27 1.23
C ILE A 180 26.55 19.64 1.83
#